data_AF-A0A8S2R1F8-F1
#
_entry.id   AF-A0A8S2R1F8-F1
#
_cell.length_a   1.000
_cell.length_b   1.000
_cell.length_c   1.000
_cell.angle_alpha   90.00
_cell.angle_beta   90.00
_cell.angle_gamma   90.00
#
_symmetry.space_group_name_H-M   'P 1'
#
loop_
_entity.id
_entity.type
_entity.pdbx_description
1 polymer ?
#
loop_
_entity_poly.entity_id
_entity_poly.type
_entity_poly.pdbx_seq_one_letter_code
_entity_poly.pdbx_strand_id
1 'polypeptide(L)'
;QLQPQYQQFSVWRKTHLIQGHPCIIAAYVNDADNDPDYDHIMPAIGISCYEPTSSYNPKDKLLCYNLYQLKILERELSTNDMIKQRQTCNKSTLLGGCLPYNADYGYAIFGIIDKQNVILPLRLKVDRSDEPNLSLGASPVQMQDTITVFNLVLGRNYVLLRYKSYIEVPSSGNATAFLSSRYYKRHNFRATNVIYVYADPEKILSNGTTYYRCVCVS
;
A
#
# COMPACT_ATOMS: atom_id res chain seq x y z
N GLN A 1 1.49 20.84 10.18
CA GLN A 1 1.86 20.55 11.58
C GLN A 1 3.36 20.80 11.69
N LEU A 2 3.81 21.67 12.61
CA LEU A 2 5.19 22.23 12.57
C LEU A 2 6.19 21.55 13.52
N GLN A 3 5.74 20.62 14.36
CA GLN A 3 6.60 19.81 15.24
C GLN A 3 6.04 18.39 15.30
N PRO A 4 6.87 17.36 15.07
CA PRO A 4 6.45 15.97 15.18
C PRO A 4 5.97 15.63 16.60
N GLN A 5 4.89 14.87 16.70
CA GLN A 5 4.32 14.46 17.98
C GLN A 5 4.02 12.96 17.96
N TYR A 6 5.01 12.14 18.33
CA TYR A 6 4.88 10.68 18.28
C TYR A 6 3.63 10.15 18.98
N GLN A 7 3.15 10.82 20.03
CA GLN A 7 1.89 10.47 20.71
C GLN A 7 0.68 10.71 19.81
N GLN A 8 0.54 11.90 19.23
CA GLN A 8 -0.55 12.21 18.31
C GLN A 8 -0.48 11.35 17.04
N PHE A 9 0.73 11.11 16.54
CA PHE A 9 0.94 10.23 15.41
C PHE A 9 0.62 8.76 15.73
N SER A 10 0.88 8.32 16.96
CA SER A 10 0.46 7.00 17.44
C SER A 10 -1.06 6.90 17.54
N VAL A 11 -1.74 7.95 17.99
CA VAL A 11 -3.21 8.04 17.98
C VAL A 11 -3.75 7.97 16.55
N TRP A 12 -3.20 8.77 15.63
CA TRP A 12 -3.59 8.76 14.22
C TRP A 12 -3.49 7.35 13.62
N ARG A 13 -2.36 6.66 13.86
CA ARG A 13 -2.14 5.29 13.39
C ARG A 13 -3.11 4.31 14.02
N LYS A 14 -3.33 4.40 15.34
CA LYS A 14 -4.31 3.60 16.08
C LYS A 14 -5.71 3.74 15.48
N THR A 15 -6.15 4.96 15.19
CA THR A 15 -7.45 5.22 14.57
C THR A 15 -7.60 4.51 13.22
N HIS A 16 -6.57 4.57 12.35
CA HIS A 16 -6.61 3.87 11.07
C HIS A 16 -6.63 2.34 11.23
N LEU A 17 -5.81 1.80 12.12
CA LEU A 17 -5.73 0.36 12.35
C LEU A 17 -7.03 -0.21 12.95
N ILE A 18 -7.69 0.52 13.87
CA ILE A 18 -9.01 0.14 14.39
C ILE A 18 -10.08 0.13 13.29
N GLN A 19 -9.98 1.02 12.31
CA GLN A 19 -10.86 1.05 11.14
C GLN A 19 -10.54 -0.03 10.09
N GLY A 20 -9.53 -0.86 10.32
CA GLY A 20 -9.10 -1.89 9.37
C GLY A 20 -8.24 -1.36 8.22
N HIS A 21 -7.76 -0.11 8.31
CA HIS A 21 -6.81 0.44 7.35
C HIS A 21 -5.38 0.06 7.78
N PRO A 22 -4.66 -0.81 7.03
CA PRO A 22 -3.26 -1.09 7.32
C PRO A 22 -2.42 0.18 7.09
N CYS A 23 -1.32 0.29 7.83
CA CYS A 23 -0.42 1.44 7.76
C CYS A 23 0.98 1.01 7.34
N ILE A 24 1.62 1.75 6.44
CA ILE A 24 3.08 1.70 6.28
C ILE A 24 3.70 2.60 7.34
N ILE A 25 4.65 2.09 8.09
CA ILE A 25 5.37 2.81 9.14
C ILE A 25 6.84 2.87 8.75
N ALA A 26 7.49 4.01 8.97
CA ALA A 26 8.92 4.14 8.77
C ALA A 26 9.66 3.98 10.11
N ALA A 27 10.81 3.35 10.07
CA ALA A 27 11.61 3.04 11.24
C ALA A 27 13.09 3.35 11.01
N TYR A 28 13.77 3.65 12.10
CA TYR A 28 15.22 3.61 12.20
C TYR A 28 15.65 2.16 12.43
N VAL A 29 16.56 1.69 11.62
CA VAL A 29 17.41 0.53 11.85
C VAL A 29 18.81 1.11 11.92
N ASN A 30 19.23 1.53 13.11
CA ASN A 30 20.56 2.11 13.32
C ASN A 30 21.66 1.14 12.85
N ASP A 31 22.02 1.24 11.58
CA ASP A 31 23.14 0.56 10.96
C ASP A 31 24.35 1.49 10.98
N ALA A 32 25.50 1.00 10.52
CA ALA A 32 26.73 1.78 10.61
C ALA A 32 26.69 3.04 9.72
N ASP A 33 25.67 3.16 8.87
CA ASP A 33 25.46 4.27 7.97
C ASP A 33 24.70 5.37 8.74
N ASN A 34 25.35 6.52 8.90
CA ASN A 34 24.82 7.70 9.59
C ASN A 34 23.74 8.41 8.74
N ASP A 35 22.73 7.69 8.25
CA ASP A 35 21.58 8.29 7.58
C ASP A 35 20.81 9.15 8.60
N PRO A 36 20.61 10.46 8.38
CA PRO A 36 19.85 11.29 9.29
C PRO A 36 18.34 10.97 9.30
N ASP A 37 17.84 10.18 8.34
CA ASP A 37 16.43 9.88 8.15
C ASP A 37 16.07 8.42 8.51
N TYR A 38 14.84 7.98 8.23
CA TYR A 38 14.46 6.57 8.30
C TYR A 38 15.10 5.76 7.17
N ASP A 39 15.39 4.48 7.43
CA ASP A 39 16.07 3.57 6.51
C ASP A 39 15.29 2.26 6.29
N HIS A 40 14.18 2.07 7.01
CA HIS A 40 13.34 0.89 6.93
C HIS A 40 11.86 1.22 6.92
N ILE A 41 11.07 0.43 6.19
CA ILE A 41 9.61 0.52 6.20
C ILE A 41 9.01 -0.82 6.61
N MET A 42 7.89 -0.77 7.33
CA MET A 42 7.19 -1.95 7.83
C MET A 42 5.68 -1.80 7.64
N PRO A 43 4.94 -2.86 7.27
CA PRO A 43 3.50 -2.83 7.33
C PRO A 43 3.03 -3.11 8.76
N ALA A 44 2.29 -2.16 9.33
CA ALA A 44 1.43 -2.37 10.49
C ALA A 44 0.04 -2.82 10.01
N ILE A 45 -0.41 -3.94 10.55
CA ILE A 45 -1.66 -4.61 10.13
C ILE A 45 -2.75 -4.58 11.19
N GLY A 46 -2.40 -4.17 12.41
CA GLY A 46 -3.37 -4.06 13.50
C GLY A 46 -2.77 -3.38 14.73
N ILE A 47 -3.62 -3.22 15.74
CA ILE A 47 -3.23 -2.73 17.06
C ILE A 47 -3.98 -3.53 18.14
N SER A 48 -3.29 -3.89 19.21
CA SER A 48 -3.87 -4.47 20.42
C SER A 48 -3.91 -3.38 21.49
N CYS A 49 -5.10 -3.02 21.93
CA CYS A 49 -5.35 -1.98 22.92
C CYS A 49 -6.53 -2.36 23.82
N TYR A 50 -6.48 -1.96 25.09
CA TYR A 50 -7.57 -2.23 26.03
C TYR A 50 -8.84 -1.44 25.68
N GLU A 51 -8.66 -0.21 25.19
CA GLU A 51 -9.76 0.65 24.75
C GLU A 51 -9.49 1.18 23.34
N PRO A 52 -10.44 1.03 22.40
CA PRO A 52 -10.34 1.57 21.04
C PRO A 52 -10.65 3.08 21.01
N THR A 53 -10.04 3.83 21.93
CA THR A 53 -10.18 5.29 22.06
C THR A 53 -9.13 6.00 21.22
N SER A 54 -9.39 7.27 20.89
CA SER A 54 -8.44 8.17 20.23
C SER A 54 -7.41 8.78 21.19
N SER A 55 -7.10 8.12 22.30
CA SER A 55 -6.06 8.53 23.23
C SER A 55 -4.80 7.69 23.07
N TYR A 56 -3.65 8.32 23.34
CA TYR A 56 -2.37 7.65 23.36
C TYR A 56 -2.24 6.80 24.63
N ASN A 57 -1.84 5.54 24.46
CA ASN A 57 -1.47 4.67 25.56
C ASN A 57 -0.16 3.95 25.22
N PRO A 58 0.91 4.13 26.01
CA PRO A 58 2.19 3.49 25.73
C PRO A 58 2.14 1.96 25.78
N LYS A 59 1.13 1.37 26.43
CA LYS A 59 0.94 -0.09 26.50
C LYS A 59 0.18 -0.67 25.31
N ASP A 60 -0.35 0.19 24.42
CA ASP A 60 -0.94 -0.30 23.18
C ASP A 60 0.16 -0.93 22.33
N LYS A 61 -0.13 -2.09 21.73
CA LYS A 61 0.84 -2.86 20.94
C LYS A 61 0.51 -2.81 19.47
N LEU A 62 1.49 -2.42 18.66
CA LEU A 62 1.41 -2.46 17.22
C LEU A 62 1.65 -3.89 16.72
N LEU A 63 0.77 -4.38 15.86
CA LEU A 63 0.96 -5.64 15.14
C LEU A 63 1.57 -5.32 13.77
N CYS A 64 2.80 -5.74 13.52
CA CYS A 64 3.53 -5.38 12.30
C CYS A 64 4.43 -6.52 11.80
N TYR A 65 4.77 -6.49 10.51
CA TYR A 65 5.84 -7.32 9.97
C TYR A 65 7.13 -6.52 9.85
N ASN A 66 8.24 -7.08 10.30
CA ASN A 66 9.54 -6.42 10.19
C ASN A 66 10.22 -6.58 8.83
N LEU A 67 9.63 -7.37 7.92
CA LEU A 67 10.16 -7.69 6.58
C LEU A 67 11.50 -8.44 6.54
N TYR A 68 12.08 -8.78 7.69
CA TYR A 68 13.22 -9.71 7.79
C TYR A 68 12.76 -11.17 7.98
N GLN A 69 11.54 -11.37 8.46
CA GLN A 69 10.92 -12.68 8.68
C GLN A 69 9.41 -12.62 8.44
N LEU A 70 8.81 -13.76 8.07
CA LEU A 70 7.36 -13.92 7.90
C LEU A 70 6.65 -14.14 9.24
N LYS A 71 6.89 -13.25 10.21
CA LYS A 71 6.31 -13.31 11.57
C LYS A 71 5.74 -11.96 11.97
N ILE A 72 4.53 -11.97 12.55
CA ILE A 72 3.93 -10.80 13.17
C ILE A 72 4.67 -10.50 14.48
N LEU A 73 5.11 -9.25 14.62
CA LEU A 73 5.64 -8.69 15.84
C LEU A 73 4.54 -7.90 16.55
N GLU A 74 4.54 -8.02 17.89
CA GLU A 74 3.78 -7.16 18.77
C GLU A 74 4.75 -6.27 19.54
N ARG A 75 4.66 -4.95 19.34
CA ARG A 75 5.59 -3.98 19.91
C ARG A 75 4.82 -2.86 20.59
N GLU A 76 5.19 -2.52 21.82
CA GLU A 76 4.55 -1.45 22.58
C GLU A 76 4.85 -0.08 21.94
N LEU A 77 3.84 0.78 21.88
CA LEU A 77 3.95 2.17 21.46
C LEU A 77 4.58 3.04 22.57
N SER A 78 5.63 2.54 23.23
CA SER A 78 6.31 3.21 24.33
C SER A 78 7.73 3.62 23.96
N THR A 79 8.28 4.58 24.70
CA THR A 79 9.67 5.00 24.56
C THR A 79 10.68 3.98 25.09
N ASN A 80 10.21 2.98 25.85
CA ASN A 80 11.03 1.89 26.32
C ASN A 80 11.19 0.80 25.25
N ASP A 81 10.21 0.66 24.35
CA ASP A 81 10.20 -0.33 23.28
C ASP A 81 10.38 0.30 21.88
N MET A 82 9.28 0.56 21.16
CA MET A 82 9.33 0.86 19.73
C MET A 82 9.60 2.33 19.42
N ILE A 83 9.30 3.28 20.31
CA ILE A 83 9.49 4.72 20.04
C ILE A 83 10.88 5.14 20.51
N LYS A 84 11.76 5.59 19.62
CA LYS A 84 13.13 6.00 19.99
C LYS A 84 13.61 7.21 19.20
N GLN A 85 14.59 7.91 19.76
CA GLN A 85 15.49 8.73 18.95
C GLN A 85 16.45 7.82 18.21
N ARG A 86 16.94 8.20 17.03
CA ARG A 86 17.83 7.35 16.21
C ARG A 86 19.04 6.84 16.99
N GLN A 87 19.68 7.73 17.77
CA GLN A 87 20.87 7.43 18.57
C GLN A 87 20.64 6.35 19.65
N THR A 88 19.39 6.17 20.08
CA THR A 88 19.00 5.21 21.12
C THR A 88 18.25 4.02 20.54
N CYS A 89 18.03 3.99 19.22
CA CYS A 89 17.53 2.80 18.55
C CYS A 89 18.69 1.84 18.31
N ASN A 90 18.57 0.63 18.83
CA ASN A 90 19.56 -0.42 18.61
C ASN A 90 19.25 -1.16 17.31
N LYS A 91 20.29 -1.50 16.55
CA LYS A 91 20.16 -2.40 15.39
C LYS A 91 19.55 -3.73 15.83
N SER A 92 18.41 -4.09 15.25
CA SER A 92 17.79 -5.39 15.52
C SER A 92 16.92 -5.84 14.36
N THR A 93 17.39 -6.85 13.64
CA THR A 93 16.60 -7.54 12.60
C THR A 93 15.42 -8.32 13.20
N LEU A 94 15.52 -8.73 14.48
CA LEU A 94 14.43 -9.37 15.20
C LEU A 94 13.26 -8.41 15.43
N LEU A 95 13.57 -7.15 15.75
CA LEU A 95 12.58 -6.13 16.10
C LEU A 95 12.16 -5.25 14.93
N GLY A 96 12.93 -5.21 13.83
CA GLY A 96 12.67 -4.36 12.67
C GLY A 96 12.99 -2.88 12.90
N GLY A 97 13.67 -2.53 13.99
CA GLY A 97 14.02 -1.16 14.33
C GLY A 97 13.03 -0.46 15.27
N CYS A 98 13.07 0.87 15.25
CA CYS A 98 12.32 1.76 16.12
C CYS A 98 11.63 2.87 15.33
N LEU A 99 10.42 3.22 15.71
CA LEU A 99 9.70 4.36 15.20
C LEU A 99 10.32 5.67 15.70
N PRO A 100 10.44 6.70 14.86
CA PRO A 100 10.97 7.98 15.26
C PRO A 100 10.16 8.64 16.38
N TYR A 101 10.87 9.08 17.42
CA TYR A 101 10.29 9.92 18.49
C TYR A 101 9.98 11.34 18.00
N ASN A 102 10.80 11.84 17.08
CA ASN A 102 10.86 13.24 16.65
C ASN A 102 10.49 13.41 15.16
N ALA A 103 9.84 12.43 14.53
CA ALA A 103 9.35 12.53 13.16
C ALA A 103 8.08 11.66 12.98
N ASP A 104 7.17 12.11 12.12
CA ASP A 104 5.89 11.45 11.88
C ASP A 104 5.87 10.88 10.46
N TYR A 105 6.41 9.68 10.29
CA TYR A 105 6.50 8.99 9.00
C TYR A 105 5.56 7.80 8.92
N GLY A 106 4.57 7.90 8.02
CA GLY A 106 3.72 6.76 7.69
C GLY A 106 2.58 7.11 6.76
N TYR A 107 1.95 6.06 6.25
CA TYR A 107 0.85 6.14 5.30
C TYR A 107 -0.25 5.17 5.70
N ALA A 108 -1.50 5.63 5.76
CA ALA A 108 -2.65 4.75 5.88
C ALA A 108 -3.09 4.30 4.48
N ILE A 109 -3.29 3.01 4.30
CA ILE A 109 -3.71 2.42 3.03
C ILE A 109 -5.22 2.20 3.08
N PHE A 110 -5.96 3.04 2.37
CA PHE A 110 -7.43 2.93 2.23
C PHE A 110 -7.86 1.94 1.15
N GLY A 111 -6.91 1.29 0.49
CA GLY A 111 -7.17 0.47 -0.69
C GLY A 111 -7.58 1.30 -1.90
N ILE A 112 -8.31 0.69 -2.82
CA ILE A 112 -8.88 1.39 -3.96
C ILE A 112 -10.20 2.04 -3.53
N ILE A 113 -10.32 3.36 -3.74
CA ILE A 113 -11.55 4.08 -3.44
C ILE A 113 -12.64 3.68 -4.44
N ASP A 114 -13.63 2.91 -3.97
CA ASP A 114 -14.81 2.49 -4.73
C ASP A 114 -16.07 2.55 -3.85
N LYS A 115 -16.53 3.77 -3.58
CA LYS A 115 -17.67 3.99 -2.68
C LYS A 115 -18.98 3.38 -3.18
N GLN A 116 -19.08 3.08 -4.47
CA GLN A 116 -20.28 2.52 -5.10
C GLN A 116 -20.17 1.01 -5.37
N ASN A 117 -19.06 0.36 -5.01
CA ASN A 117 -18.78 -1.06 -5.27
C ASN A 117 -19.00 -1.44 -6.76
N VAL A 118 -18.54 -0.57 -7.69
CA VAL A 118 -18.72 -0.76 -9.13
C VAL A 118 -17.50 -1.33 -9.84
N ILE A 119 -16.31 -1.31 -9.20
CA ILE A 119 -15.10 -1.90 -9.75
C ILE A 119 -14.88 -3.31 -9.22
N LEU A 120 -14.35 -4.18 -10.07
CA LEU A 120 -14.01 -5.55 -9.68
C LEU A 120 -12.58 -5.64 -9.13
N PRO A 121 -12.33 -6.54 -8.16
CA PRO A 121 -10.99 -6.84 -7.69
C PRO A 121 -10.10 -7.34 -8.84
N LEU A 122 -8.86 -6.87 -8.84
CA LEU A 122 -7.88 -7.19 -9.86
C LEU A 122 -6.51 -7.43 -9.24
N ARG A 123 -5.75 -8.33 -9.86
CA ARG A 123 -4.35 -8.60 -9.56
C ARG A 123 -3.51 -8.32 -10.80
N LEU A 124 -2.52 -7.45 -10.65
CA LEU A 124 -1.48 -7.22 -11.65
C LEU A 124 -0.29 -8.13 -11.32
N LYS A 125 0.18 -8.88 -12.30
CA LYS A 125 1.44 -9.62 -12.25
C LYS A 125 2.31 -9.15 -13.41
N VAL A 126 3.59 -8.88 -13.16
CA VAL A 126 4.59 -8.67 -14.21
C VAL A 126 5.46 -9.91 -14.40
N ASP A 127 6.13 -10.01 -15.54
CA ASP A 127 6.95 -11.15 -15.97
C ASP A 127 8.34 -11.21 -15.31
N ARG A 128 8.64 -10.30 -14.40
CA ARG A 128 9.92 -10.22 -13.69
C ARG A 128 9.74 -9.94 -12.20
N SER A 129 10.75 -10.30 -11.43
CA SER A 129 10.79 -10.13 -9.97
C SER A 129 11.84 -9.11 -9.51
N ASP A 130 12.53 -8.46 -10.44
CA ASP A 130 13.56 -7.47 -10.20
C ASP A 130 13.24 -6.16 -10.92
N GLU A 131 13.62 -5.03 -10.33
CA GLU A 131 13.53 -3.70 -10.95
C GLU A 131 14.95 -3.11 -11.12
N PRO A 132 15.24 -2.45 -12.25
CA PRO A 132 16.53 -1.80 -12.46
C PRO A 132 16.73 -0.65 -11.48
N ASN A 133 17.93 -0.53 -10.91
CA ASN A 133 18.26 0.59 -10.03
C ASN A 133 18.54 1.87 -10.85
N LEU A 134 17.48 2.61 -11.14
CA LEU A 134 17.53 3.85 -11.93
C LEU A 134 18.40 4.93 -11.26
N SER A 135 18.42 4.96 -9.92
CA SER A 135 19.23 5.92 -9.15
C SER A 135 20.74 5.69 -9.32
N LEU A 136 21.14 4.47 -9.72
CA LEU A 136 22.52 4.12 -10.06
C LEU A 136 22.78 4.13 -11.57
N GLY A 137 21.89 4.73 -12.37
CA GLY A 137 22.07 4.89 -13.81
C GLY A 137 21.63 3.69 -14.67
N ALA A 138 20.98 2.68 -14.09
CA ALA A 138 20.41 1.61 -14.89
C ALA A 138 19.29 2.14 -15.80
N SER A 139 19.13 1.55 -16.99
CA SER A 139 18.06 1.92 -17.91
C SER A 139 16.72 1.28 -17.52
N PRO A 140 15.59 1.99 -17.70
CA PRO A 140 14.26 1.40 -17.53
C PRO A 140 14.03 0.21 -18.46
N VAL A 141 13.24 -0.74 -17.99
CA VAL A 141 12.94 -1.99 -18.71
C VAL A 141 11.45 -2.11 -18.98
N GLN A 142 11.11 -2.73 -20.11
CA GLN A 142 9.74 -3.05 -20.46
C GLN A 142 9.32 -4.35 -19.78
N MET A 143 8.17 -4.35 -19.12
CA MET A 143 7.63 -5.48 -18.36
C MET A 143 6.31 -5.92 -18.98
N GLN A 144 6.18 -7.22 -19.21
CA GLN A 144 4.91 -7.80 -19.66
C GLN A 144 4.00 -7.99 -18.46
N ASP A 145 2.82 -7.40 -18.52
CA ASP A 145 1.81 -7.52 -17.48
C ASP A 145 0.73 -8.55 -17.81
N THR A 146 0.20 -9.16 -16.76
CA THR A 146 -0.93 -10.07 -16.75
C THR A 146 -1.90 -9.63 -15.67
N ILE A 147 -3.09 -9.22 -16.10
CA ILE A 147 -4.18 -8.79 -15.24
C ILE A 147 -5.10 -9.99 -15.00
N THR A 148 -5.33 -10.32 -13.73
CA THR A 148 -6.38 -11.26 -13.33
C THR A 148 -7.54 -10.47 -12.74
N VAL A 149 -8.74 -10.60 -13.29
CA VAL A 149 -9.98 -10.03 -12.76
C VAL A 149 -10.76 -11.12 -12.04
N PHE A 150 -11.28 -10.83 -10.86
CA PHE A 150 -12.01 -11.77 -10.00
C PHE A 150 -13.48 -11.38 -9.84
N ASN A 151 -14.27 -12.29 -9.27
CA ASN A 151 -15.68 -12.08 -8.91
C ASN A 151 -16.58 -11.69 -10.10
N LEU A 152 -16.28 -12.23 -11.29
CA LEU A 152 -17.10 -12.03 -12.47
C LEU A 152 -18.38 -12.87 -12.40
N VAL A 153 -19.44 -12.37 -13.03
CA VAL A 153 -20.71 -13.06 -13.21
C VAL A 153 -20.75 -13.57 -14.65
N LEU A 154 -20.96 -14.88 -14.81
CA LEU A 154 -21.00 -15.52 -16.13
C LEU A 154 -22.06 -14.88 -17.03
N GLY A 155 -21.72 -14.73 -18.30
CA GLY A 155 -22.59 -14.17 -19.32
C GLY A 155 -22.68 -12.64 -19.33
N ARG A 156 -22.16 -11.93 -18.31
CA ARG A 156 -22.12 -10.46 -18.29
C ARG A 156 -20.96 -9.90 -19.10
N ASN A 157 -21.14 -8.66 -19.56
CA ASN A 157 -20.13 -7.91 -20.27
C ASN A 157 -19.35 -7.01 -19.31
N TYR A 158 -18.06 -6.91 -19.54
CA TYR A 158 -17.13 -6.16 -18.70
C TYR A 158 -16.20 -5.32 -19.56
N VAL A 159 -15.66 -4.27 -18.95
CA VAL A 159 -14.65 -3.41 -19.55
C VAL A 159 -13.47 -3.30 -18.61
N LEU A 160 -12.29 -3.72 -19.08
CA LEU A 160 -11.02 -3.42 -18.46
C LEU A 160 -10.46 -2.12 -19.06
N LEU A 161 -10.22 -1.15 -18.20
CA LEU A 161 -9.75 0.19 -18.53
C LEU A 161 -8.31 0.36 -18.03
N ARG A 162 -7.44 0.86 -18.89
CA ARG A 162 -6.06 1.23 -18.57
C ARG A 162 -5.91 2.75 -18.54
N TYR A 163 -5.17 3.28 -17.57
CA TYR A 163 -4.88 4.70 -17.43
C TYR A 163 -3.37 4.95 -17.36
N LYS A 164 -2.94 6.13 -17.82
CA LYS A 164 -1.53 6.56 -17.75
C LYS A 164 -1.24 7.37 -16.49
N SER A 165 -2.27 7.93 -15.85
CA SER A 165 -2.11 8.69 -14.61
C SER A 165 -3.22 8.41 -13.61
N TYR A 166 -2.90 8.44 -12.31
CA TYR A 166 -3.89 8.25 -11.26
C TYR A 166 -4.93 9.37 -11.22
N ILE A 167 -4.60 10.57 -11.70
CA ILE A 167 -5.53 11.72 -11.74
C ILE A 167 -6.66 11.49 -12.76
N GLU A 168 -6.46 10.60 -13.72
CA GLU A 168 -7.45 10.24 -14.74
C GLU A 168 -8.42 9.16 -14.23
N VAL A 169 -8.04 8.46 -13.15
CA VAL A 169 -8.86 7.41 -12.55
C VAL A 169 -9.95 8.07 -11.71
N PRO A 170 -11.24 7.85 -12.02
CA PRO A 170 -12.32 8.38 -11.20
C PRO A 170 -12.21 7.90 -9.75
N SER A 171 -12.28 8.83 -8.79
CA SER A 171 -12.28 8.55 -7.36
C SER A 171 -13.68 8.39 -6.76
N SER A 172 -14.72 8.62 -7.56
CA SER A 172 -16.13 8.48 -7.22
C SER A 172 -16.96 8.33 -8.48
N GLY A 173 -18.04 7.54 -8.42
CA GLY A 173 -19.00 7.44 -9.51
C GLY A 173 -19.48 6.01 -9.74
N ASN A 174 -20.50 5.87 -10.58
CA ASN A 174 -20.99 4.56 -11.04
C ASN A 174 -20.13 4.04 -12.20
N ALA A 175 -20.48 2.86 -12.74
CA ALA A 175 -19.78 2.28 -13.89
C ALA A 175 -19.68 3.25 -15.07
N THR A 176 -20.71 4.07 -15.33
CA THR A 176 -20.71 5.08 -16.41
C THR A 176 -19.58 6.09 -16.25
N ALA A 177 -19.26 6.53 -15.02
CA ALA A 177 -18.17 7.47 -14.78
C ALA A 177 -16.80 6.90 -15.20
N PHE A 178 -16.57 5.61 -14.96
CA PHE A 178 -15.38 4.91 -15.46
C PHE A 178 -15.42 4.77 -16.98
N LEU A 179 -16.55 4.38 -17.55
CA LEU A 179 -16.72 4.18 -18.99
C LEU A 179 -16.66 5.47 -19.82
N SER A 180 -16.86 6.65 -19.20
CA SER A 180 -16.72 7.97 -19.84
C SER A 180 -15.45 8.72 -19.43
N SER A 181 -14.62 8.12 -18.57
CA SER A 181 -13.37 8.74 -18.11
C SER A 181 -12.31 8.82 -19.20
N ARG A 182 -11.22 9.55 -18.92
CA ARG A 182 -10.05 9.66 -19.81
C ARG A 182 -9.13 8.44 -19.69
N TYR A 183 -9.68 7.25 -19.83
CA TYR A 183 -8.86 6.04 -19.94
C TYR A 183 -8.00 6.11 -21.21
N TYR A 184 -6.82 5.52 -21.13
CA TYR A 184 -5.91 5.41 -22.25
C TYR A 184 -6.28 4.27 -23.19
N LYS A 185 -6.71 3.13 -22.65
CA LYS A 185 -7.09 1.95 -23.44
C LYS A 185 -8.27 1.22 -22.81
N ARG A 186 -9.06 0.60 -23.68
CA ARG A 186 -10.28 -0.13 -23.34
C ARG A 186 -10.22 -1.53 -23.91
N HIS A 187 -10.50 -2.52 -23.07
CA HIS A 187 -10.65 -3.92 -23.47
C HIS A 187 -12.01 -4.44 -23.02
N ASN A 188 -12.87 -4.77 -24.00
CA ASN A 188 -14.20 -5.32 -23.74
C ASN A 188 -14.15 -6.84 -23.76
N PHE A 189 -14.83 -7.49 -22.82
CA PHE A 189 -14.94 -8.94 -22.82
C PHE A 189 -16.27 -9.39 -22.20
N ARG A 190 -16.71 -10.60 -22.56
CA ARG A 190 -17.84 -11.27 -21.92
C ARG A 190 -17.30 -12.36 -21.00
N ALA A 191 -17.76 -12.38 -19.75
CA ALA A 191 -17.28 -13.36 -18.78
C ALA A 191 -17.83 -14.76 -19.12
N THR A 192 -16.93 -15.70 -19.38
CA THR A 192 -17.24 -17.13 -19.51
C THR A 192 -16.90 -17.91 -18.23
N ASN A 193 -16.27 -17.26 -17.26
CA ASN A 193 -15.87 -17.80 -15.98
C ASN A 193 -15.91 -16.68 -14.91
N VAL A 194 -15.80 -17.03 -13.63
CA VAL A 194 -15.75 -16.09 -12.49
C VAL A 194 -14.39 -15.37 -12.37
N ILE A 195 -13.40 -15.85 -13.12
CA ILE A 195 -12.06 -15.25 -13.25
C ILE A 195 -11.78 -15.01 -14.74
N TYR A 196 -11.17 -13.87 -15.05
CA TYR A 196 -10.67 -13.55 -16.39
C TYR A 196 -9.21 -13.16 -16.32
N VAL A 197 -8.39 -13.72 -17.21
CA VAL A 197 -6.96 -13.41 -17.31
C VAL A 197 -6.71 -12.71 -18.64
N TYR A 198 -6.04 -11.57 -18.57
CA TYR A 198 -5.70 -10.73 -19.72
C TYR A 198 -4.21 -10.40 -19.69
N ALA A 199 -3.48 -10.80 -20.72
CA ALA A 199 -2.14 -10.28 -20.97
C ALA A 199 -2.29 -9.00 -21.81
N ASP A 200 -1.92 -7.83 -21.26
CA ASP A 200 -2.01 -6.60 -22.04
C ASP A 200 -0.90 -6.60 -23.10
N PRO A 201 -1.20 -6.47 -24.40
CA PRO A 201 -0.16 -6.45 -25.41
C PRO A 201 0.77 -5.23 -25.30
N GLU A 202 0.39 -4.21 -24.51
CA GLU A 202 1.22 -3.05 -24.26
C GLU A 202 1.97 -3.18 -22.93
N LYS A 203 3.30 -3.20 -22.99
CA LYS A 203 4.15 -3.36 -21.81
C LYS A 203 4.10 -2.14 -20.90
N ILE A 204 4.52 -2.35 -19.65
CA ILE A 204 4.71 -1.30 -18.64
C ILE A 204 6.21 -1.01 -18.52
N LEU A 205 6.60 0.26 -18.54
CA LEU A 205 7.98 0.65 -18.30
C LEU A 205 8.25 0.69 -16.79
N SER A 206 9.38 0.17 -16.33
CA SER A 206 9.72 0.08 -14.90
C SER A 206 9.89 1.42 -14.19
N ASN A 207 10.00 2.53 -14.92
CA ASN A 207 10.02 3.89 -14.37
C ASN A 207 8.72 4.67 -14.66
N GLY A 208 7.68 3.98 -15.14
CA GLY A 208 6.38 4.55 -15.46
C GLY A 208 5.32 4.22 -14.43
N THR A 209 4.11 4.72 -14.68
CA THR A 209 2.92 4.35 -13.91
C THR A 209 1.84 3.84 -14.86
N THR A 210 1.04 2.89 -14.39
CA THR A 210 -0.10 2.33 -15.15
C THR A 210 -1.14 1.87 -14.15
N TYR A 211 -2.40 2.18 -14.43
CA TYR A 211 -3.50 1.84 -13.53
C TYR A 211 -4.58 1.08 -14.31
N TYR A 212 -5.18 0.10 -13.65
CA TYR A 212 -6.27 -0.70 -14.21
C TYR A 212 -7.54 -0.61 -13.38
N ARG A 213 -8.70 -0.54 -14.04
CA ARG A 213 -10.02 -0.71 -13.41
C ARG A 213 -10.87 -1.60 -14.30
N CYS A 214 -11.59 -2.55 -13.70
CA CYS A 214 -12.57 -3.35 -14.42
C CYS A 214 -13.97 -3.00 -13.90
N VAL A 215 -14.93 -2.79 -14.81
CA VAL A 215 -16.33 -2.49 -14.48
C VAL A 215 -17.28 -3.37 -15.29
N CYS A 216 -18.43 -3.71 -14.71
CA CYS A 216 -19.52 -4.37 -15.44
C CYS A 216 -20.23 -3.37 -16.35
N VAL A 217 -20.52 -3.77 -17.58
CA VAL A 217 -21.46 -3.06 -18.45
C VAL A 217 -22.85 -3.62 -18.15
N SER A 218 -23.68 -2.83 -17.49
CA SER A 218 -25.11 -3.13 -17.33
C SER A 218 -25.80 -3.11 -18.69
#